data_AF-A0A955UIK6-F1
#
_entry.id   AF-A0A955UIK6-F1
#
_cell.length_a   1.000
_cell.length_b   1.000
_cell.length_c   1.000
_cell.angle_alpha   90.00
_cell.angle_beta   90.00
_cell.angle_gamma   90.00
#
_symmetry.space_group_name_H-M   'P 1'
#
loop_
_entity.id
_entity.type
_entity.pdbx_description
1 polymer ?
#
loop_
_entity_poly.entity_id
_entity_poly.type
_entity_poly.pdbx_seq_one_letter_code
_entity_poly.pdbx_strand_id
1 'polypeptide(L)'
;MMKRRFALRSRLVRTAPTAVMLLVALAAGSTSASGRLEINQTVVTAAGGFPYTISSPGSYVLTGPLVVPSSTDGLVLEASDVVLDLNGFSITSNAHCDDTGCTTGSGSGVLALPGNRLVGHRVTLRNGSIQRFAGHCVALESLAHVEGLLVSECGDRGIDVDEGSVVKTNRVHRTGREGIRMHGRGSFYGENSVSSAALAGGGERALEGGSATSGNACDDQSCTPRGERRFYLTRTLHTGGQASQACDPGFHMAAVTELSDYGQRVYDLSRGYQLPDSGSGAPVGSISGAAGWARSGKSLSAAGWSCDGWTDSSSSMTGTWTTVPALNPGSNSCGHPSAVWCIED
;
A
#
# COMPACT_ATOMS: atom_id res chain seq x y z
N MET A 1 -66.30 -25.59 -62.27
CA MET A 1 -67.09 -24.51 -62.91
C MET A 1 -67.68 -23.62 -61.83
N MET A 2 -67.61 -22.28 -61.97
CA MET A 2 -68.47 -21.22 -61.37
C MET A 2 -68.78 -21.26 -59.84
N LYS A 3 -68.90 -20.13 -59.10
CA LYS A 3 -69.14 -18.72 -59.45
C LYS A 3 -68.65 -17.79 -58.30
N ARG A 4 -68.27 -16.54 -58.63
CA ARG A 4 -67.85 -15.48 -57.68
C ARG A 4 -69.02 -14.78 -56.97
N ARG A 5 -68.74 -14.14 -55.83
CA ARG A 5 -69.26 -12.82 -55.31
C ARG A 5 -68.51 -12.53 -53.98
N PHE A 6 -67.76 -11.43 -53.78
CA PHE A 6 -68.18 -10.02 -53.53
C PHE A 6 -69.32 -9.92 -52.49
N ALA A 7 -69.28 -9.08 -51.44
CA ALA A 7 -68.36 -8.00 -51.06
C ALA A 7 -68.07 -8.08 -49.52
N LEU A 8 -67.67 -7.07 -48.71
CA LEU A 8 -67.57 -5.61 -48.85
C LEU A 8 -66.36 -5.06 -48.03
N ARG A 9 -66.42 -3.83 -47.51
CA ARG A 9 -65.38 -3.13 -46.72
C ARG A 9 -65.91 -2.73 -45.34
N SER A 10 -65.06 -2.69 -44.32
CA SER A 10 -65.11 -1.63 -43.31
C SER A 10 -63.69 -1.16 -42.97
N ARG A 11 -63.48 0.16 -43.03
CA ARG A 11 -62.24 0.81 -42.57
C ARG A 11 -62.57 1.50 -41.25
N LEU A 12 -62.15 0.95 -40.10
CA LEU A 12 -62.08 1.75 -38.87
C LEU A 12 -60.77 2.51 -38.86
N VAL A 13 -60.84 3.83 -39.10
CA VAL A 13 -59.76 4.75 -38.78
C VAL A 13 -59.84 5.03 -37.28
N ARG A 14 -58.96 4.41 -36.48
CA ARG A 14 -58.76 4.78 -35.08
C ARG A 14 -57.79 5.95 -35.01
N THR A 15 -58.31 7.15 -34.75
CA THR A 15 -57.51 8.31 -34.35
C THR A 15 -56.94 8.09 -32.96
N ALA A 16 -55.62 7.93 -32.86
CA ALA A 16 -54.94 7.86 -31.56
C ALA A 16 -54.85 9.27 -30.93
N PRO A 17 -55.09 9.41 -29.61
CA PRO A 17 -54.91 10.69 -28.92
C PRO A 17 -53.42 11.02 -28.83
N THR A 18 -53.04 12.21 -29.31
CA THR A 18 -51.66 12.71 -29.24
C THR A 18 -51.33 13.10 -27.80
N ALA A 19 -50.64 12.21 -27.08
CA ALA A 19 -50.15 12.51 -25.73
C ALA A 19 -49.04 13.57 -25.81
N VAL A 20 -49.34 14.79 -25.35
CA VAL A 20 -48.35 15.86 -25.21
C VAL A 20 -47.45 15.52 -24.02
N MET A 21 -46.32 14.89 -24.31
CA MET A 21 -45.31 14.52 -23.33
C MET A 21 -44.50 15.77 -22.96
N LEU A 22 -44.91 16.45 -21.89
CA LEU A 22 -44.24 17.64 -21.37
C LEU A 22 -42.88 17.24 -20.76
N LEU A 23 -41.82 17.35 -21.56
CA LEU A 23 -40.44 17.09 -21.12
C LEU A 23 -39.97 18.23 -20.20
N VAL A 24 -40.23 18.11 -18.89
CA VAL A 24 -39.61 18.97 -17.89
C VAL A 24 -38.18 18.51 -17.68
N ALA A 25 -37.26 19.08 -18.46
CA ALA A 25 -35.82 18.87 -18.29
C ALA A 25 -35.36 19.59 -17.01
N LEU A 26 -35.45 18.92 -15.86
CA LEU A 26 -34.73 19.35 -14.66
C LEU A 26 -33.23 19.21 -14.91
N ALA A 27 -32.58 20.30 -15.29
CA ALA A 27 -31.14 20.41 -15.27
C ALA A 27 -30.67 20.36 -13.80
N ALA A 28 -30.30 19.17 -13.34
CA ALA A 28 -29.68 18.97 -12.04
C ALA A 28 -28.28 19.61 -12.04
N GLY A 29 -28.22 20.89 -11.66
CA GLY A 29 -26.98 21.63 -11.49
C GLY A 29 -26.22 21.17 -10.24
N SER A 30 -25.58 20.00 -10.30
CA SER A 30 -24.66 19.52 -9.26
C SER A 30 -23.26 20.13 -9.44
N THR A 31 -23.15 21.45 -9.29
CA THR A 31 -21.84 22.09 -9.16
C THR A 31 -21.24 21.75 -7.80
N SER A 32 -20.60 20.57 -7.69
CA SER A 32 -19.64 20.33 -6.62
C SER A 32 -18.53 21.38 -6.73
N ALA A 33 -18.49 22.30 -5.76
CA ALA A 33 -17.56 23.43 -5.77
C ALA A 33 -16.07 23.02 -5.65
N SER A 34 -15.80 21.72 -5.45
CA SER A 34 -14.47 21.12 -5.36
C SER A 34 -14.10 20.23 -6.55
N GLY A 35 -15.03 19.96 -7.48
CA GLY A 35 -14.84 18.99 -8.56
C GLY A 35 -14.78 17.52 -8.12
N ARG A 36 -15.01 17.23 -6.82
CA ARG A 36 -15.09 15.87 -6.28
C ARG A 36 -16.56 15.48 -6.10
N LEU A 37 -16.96 14.27 -6.48
CA LEU A 37 -18.28 13.74 -6.15
C LEU A 37 -18.25 13.08 -4.77
N GLU A 38 -19.15 13.49 -3.88
CA GLU A 38 -19.28 12.89 -2.56
C GLU A 38 -20.11 11.61 -2.61
N ILE A 39 -19.66 10.57 -1.92
CA ILE A 39 -20.38 9.32 -1.71
C ILE A 39 -20.53 9.10 -0.20
N ASN A 40 -21.73 8.75 0.23
CA ASN A 40 -22.02 8.27 1.57
C ASN A 40 -23.26 7.35 1.52
N GLN A 41 -23.61 6.74 2.66
CA GLN A 41 -24.71 5.78 2.72
C GLN A 41 -26.05 6.34 2.20
N THR A 42 -26.33 7.62 2.43
CA THR A 42 -27.56 8.28 1.95
C THR A 42 -27.56 8.44 0.43
N VAL A 43 -26.44 8.87 -0.17
CA VAL A 43 -26.27 8.97 -1.63
C VAL A 43 -26.45 7.59 -2.29
N VAL A 44 -25.82 6.55 -1.72
CA VAL A 44 -25.94 5.18 -2.22
C VAL A 44 -27.39 4.69 -2.17
N THR A 45 -28.06 4.81 -1.02
CA THR A 45 -29.46 4.37 -0.88
C THR A 45 -30.41 5.16 -1.80
N ALA A 46 -30.18 6.47 -1.99
CA ALA A 46 -30.96 7.28 -2.91
C ALA A 46 -30.77 6.90 -4.39
N ALA A 47 -29.60 6.35 -4.75
CA ALA A 47 -29.29 5.84 -6.09
C ALA A 47 -29.80 4.40 -6.35
N GLY A 48 -30.46 3.77 -5.38
CA GLY A 48 -31.01 2.40 -5.48
C GLY A 48 -30.32 1.36 -4.59
N GLY A 49 -29.26 1.74 -3.86
CA GLY A 49 -28.53 0.85 -2.96
C GLY A 49 -27.22 0.32 -3.56
N PHE A 50 -26.83 -0.88 -3.14
CA PHE A 50 -25.62 -1.57 -3.58
C PHE A 50 -25.95 -2.64 -4.64
N PRO A 51 -25.09 -2.87 -5.66
CA PRO A 51 -23.83 -2.16 -5.90
C PRO A 51 -24.02 -0.72 -6.35
N TYR A 52 -23.13 0.17 -5.90
CA TYR A 52 -23.13 1.57 -6.35
C TYR A 52 -22.13 1.75 -7.49
N THR A 53 -22.65 2.01 -8.69
CA THR A 53 -21.84 2.09 -9.91
C THR A 53 -21.28 3.50 -10.15
N ILE A 54 -19.95 3.59 -10.29
CA ILE A 54 -19.22 4.75 -10.78
C ILE A 54 -18.97 4.57 -12.28
N SER A 55 -19.83 5.20 -13.09
CA SER A 55 -19.85 5.09 -14.56
C SER A 55 -19.26 6.31 -15.29
N SER A 56 -18.56 7.21 -14.57
CA SER A 56 -17.89 8.37 -15.15
C SER A 56 -16.47 8.53 -14.58
N PRO A 57 -15.50 8.99 -15.37
CA PRO A 57 -14.19 9.41 -14.87
C PRO A 57 -14.32 10.59 -13.90
N GLY A 58 -13.37 10.73 -12.96
CA GLY A 58 -13.34 11.86 -12.03
C GLY A 58 -12.81 11.53 -10.63
N SER A 59 -12.87 12.51 -9.74
CA SER A 59 -12.53 12.31 -8.33
C SER A 59 -13.78 12.08 -7.48
N TYR A 60 -13.72 11.06 -6.63
CA TYR A 60 -14.76 10.63 -5.73
C TYR A 60 -14.21 10.64 -4.30
N VAL A 61 -15.05 10.98 -3.33
CA VAL A 61 -14.65 11.05 -1.92
C VAL A 61 -15.73 10.48 -1.02
N LEU A 62 -15.35 9.63 -0.07
CA LEU A 62 -16.29 9.23 0.98
C LEU A 62 -16.48 10.39 1.99
N THR A 63 -17.73 10.71 2.28
CA THR A 63 -18.11 11.63 3.38
C THR A 63 -18.77 10.92 4.56
N GLY A 64 -18.78 9.59 4.54
CA GLY A 64 -19.17 8.73 5.65
C GLY A 64 -18.87 7.26 5.35
N PRO A 65 -18.92 6.37 6.36
CA PRO A 65 -18.75 4.93 6.16
C PRO A 65 -19.89 4.33 5.32
N LEU A 66 -19.59 3.24 4.62
CA LEU A 66 -20.52 2.47 3.80
C LEU A 66 -20.70 1.06 4.37
N VAL A 67 -21.95 0.63 4.57
CA VAL A 67 -22.30 -0.70 5.05
C VAL A 67 -22.98 -1.49 3.94
N VAL A 68 -22.24 -2.40 3.33
CA VAL A 68 -22.67 -3.17 2.15
C VAL A 68 -23.37 -4.46 2.61
N PRO A 69 -24.60 -4.75 2.14
CA PRO A 69 -25.27 -6.03 2.40
C PRO A 69 -24.42 -7.24 2.01
N SER A 70 -24.63 -8.36 2.69
CA SER A 70 -23.99 -9.64 2.38
C SER A 70 -24.13 -10.01 0.90
N SER A 71 -23.12 -10.70 0.36
CA SER A 71 -23.16 -11.30 -0.98
C SER A 71 -23.29 -10.31 -2.15
N THR A 72 -23.15 -9.00 -1.90
CA THR A 72 -23.31 -7.91 -2.87
C THR A 72 -22.00 -7.12 -3.00
N ASP A 73 -21.66 -6.64 -4.19
CA ASP A 73 -20.50 -5.76 -4.37
C ASP A 73 -20.78 -4.37 -3.78
N GLY A 74 -19.74 -3.72 -3.27
CA GLY A 74 -19.81 -2.35 -2.73
C GLY A 74 -19.82 -1.31 -3.84
N LEU A 75 -18.63 -0.88 -4.27
CA LEU A 75 -18.46 0.10 -5.33
C LEU A 75 -18.01 -0.59 -6.62
N VAL A 76 -18.77 -0.42 -7.71
CA VAL A 76 -18.44 -1.00 -9.02
C VAL A 76 -17.96 0.12 -9.95
N LEU A 77 -16.79 -0.06 -10.56
CA LEU A 77 -16.13 0.93 -11.40
C LEU A 77 -16.31 0.56 -12.89
N GLU A 78 -17.17 1.30 -13.58
CA GLU A 78 -17.43 1.19 -15.02
C GLU A 78 -16.74 2.31 -15.83
N ALA A 79 -15.89 3.12 -15.19
CA ALA A 79 -15.07 4.14 -15.83
C ALA A 79 -13.58 3.92 -15.56
N SER A 80 -12.76 4.37 -16.51
CA SER A 80 -11.33 4.58 -16.30
C SER A 80 -11.08 5.96 -15.68
N ASP A 81 -9.85 6.24 -15.22
CA ASP A 81 -9.44 7.55 -14.69
C ASP A 81 -10.28 8.01 -13.48
N VAL A 82 -10.59 7.06 -12.58
CA VAL A 82 -11.31 7.30 -11.32
C VAL A 82 -10.32 7.46 -10.17
N VAL A 83 -10.42 8.55 -9.42
CA VAL A 83 -9.68 8.75 -8.16
C VAL A 83 -10.65 8.65 -6.99
N LEU A 84 -10.71 7.47 -6.38
CA LEU A 84 -11.55 7.16 -5.22
C LEU A 84 -10.74 7.31 -3.92
N ASP A 85 -11.09 8.32 -3.13
CA ASP A 85 -10.45 8.64 -1.85
C ASP A 85 -11.42 8.28 -0.72
N LEU A 86 -11.08 7.27 0.07
CA LEU A 86 -11.93 6.84 1.18
C LEU A 86 -11.88 7.81 2.38
N ASN A 87 -10.96 8.80 2.38
CA ASN A 87 -10.95 9.93 3.31
C ASN A 87 -11.01 9.54 4.80
N GLY A 88 -10.40 8.40 5.15
CA GLY A 88 -10.39 7.81 6.49
C GLY A 88 -11.61 6.96 6.85
N PHE A 89 -12.63 6.88 5.98
CA PHE A 89 -13.83 6.08 6.19
C PHE A 89 -13.67 4.62 5.74
N SER A 90 -14.62 3.78 6.17
CA SER A 90 -14.65 2.35 5.87
C SER A 90 -15.70 2.00 4.81
N ILE A 91 -15.40 1.00 4.00
CA ILE A 91 -16.39 0.21 3.24
C ILE A 91 -16.40 -1.18 3.89
N THR A 92 -17.55 -1.62 4.39
CA THR A 92 -17.61 -2.81 5.23
C THR A 92 -18.83 -3.66 4.90
N SER A 93 -18.65 -4.98 4.73
CA SER A 93 -19.77 -5.94 4.70
C SER A 93 -19.74 -6.83 5.95
N ASN A 94 -20.36 -8.01 5.91
CA ASN A 94 -20.57 -8.86 7.10
C ASN A 94 -19.88 -10.23 7.03
N ALA A 95 -18.98 -10.47 6.07
CA ALA A 95 -18.15 -11.67 6.08
C ALA A 95 -17.27 -11.70 7.34
N HIS A 96 -16.70 -12.86 7.62
CA HIS A 96 -15.81 -13.06 8.76
C HIS A 96 -14.68 -14.00 8.39
N CYS A 97 -13.48 -13.70 8.89
CA CYS A 97 -12.35 -14.62 8.89
C CYS A 97 -11.92 -14.89 10.33
N ASP A 98 -11.74 -16.17 10.64
CA ASP A 98 -11.10 -16.66 11.85
C ASP A 98 -9.79 -17.39 11.51
N ASP A 99 -9.12 -17.95 12.51
CA ASP A 99 -7.84 -18.62 12.32
C ASP A 99 -7.96 -19.99 11.61
N THR A 100 -9.18 -20.44 11.29
CA THR A 100 -9.49 -21.69 10.54
C THR A 100 -9.92 -21.43 9.10
N GLY A 101 -10.24 -20.18 8.73
CA GLY A 101 -10.57 -19.80 7.37
C GLY A 101 -11.38 -18.51 7.26
N CYS A 102 -11.80 -18.20 6.03
CA CYS A 102 -12.69 -17.08 5.74
C CYS A 102 -14.04 -17.56 5.21
N THR A 103 -15.08 -16.78 5.50
CA THR A 103 -16.40 -16.93 4.87
C THR A 103 -16.27 -16.60 3.39
N THR A 104 -16.27 -17.63 2.54
CA THR A 104 -16.22 -17.48 1.08
C THR A 104 -17.62 -17.19 0.52
N GLY A 105 -17.70 -16.40 -0.55
CA GLY A 105 -18.96 -16.02 -1.18
C GLY A 105 -18.79 -15.01 -2.31
N SER A 106 -19.90 -14.39 -2.74
CA SER A 106 -19.90 -13.28 -3.68
C SER A 106 -19.79 -11.93 -2.97
N GLY A 107 -19.58 -10.86 -3.74
CA GLY A 107 -19.52 -9.49 -3.24
C GLY A 107 -18.09 -9.06 -2.89
N SER A 108 -17.60 -8.09 -3.65
CA SER A 108 -16.30 -7.44 -3.51
C SER A 108 -16.43 -6.00 -3.00
N GLY A 109 -15.44 -5.49 -2.28
CA GLY A 109 -15.53 -4.16 -1.66
C GLY A 109 -15.47 -3.02 -2.68
N VAL A 110 -14.43 -3.01 -3.50
CA VAL A 110 -14.29 -2.15 -4.70
C VAL A 110 -13.90 -3.04 -5.88
N LEU A 111 -14.67 -2.98 -6.96
CA LEU A 111 -14.57 -3.85 -8.13
C LEU A 111 -14.53 -3.04 -9.42
N ALA A 112 -13.43 -3.10 -10.17
CA ALA A 112 -13.46 -2.85 -11.61
C ALA A 112 -13.92 -4.12 -12.32
N LEU A 113 -14.85 -4.03 -13.27
CA LEU A 113 -15.50 -5.21 -13.87
C LEU A 113 -14.52 -6.08 -14.68
N PRO A 114 -14.19 -7.32 -14.23
CA PRO A 114 -13.14 -8.11 -14.85
C PRO A 114 -13.38 -8.40 -16.33
N GLY A 115 -12.39 -8.12 -17.16
CA GLY A 115 -12.36 -8.51 -18.57
C GLY A 115 -13.02 -7.52 -19.53
N ASN A 116 -13.60 -6.42 -19.05
CA ASN A 116 -13.92 -5.29 -19.91
C ASN A 116 -12.70 -4.37 -20.07
N ARG A 117 -11.82 -4.71 -21.01
CA ARG A 117 -10.56 -4.02 -21.37
C ARG A 117 -10.68 -2.54 -21.79
N LEU A 118 -11.85 -1.91 -21.63
CA LEU A 118 -12.12 -0.52 -21.97
C LEU A 118 -12.44 0.34 -20.72
N VAL A 119 -12.65 -0.25 -19.55
CA VAL A 119 -13.09 0.45 -18.32
C VAL A 119 -12.26 0.01 -17.11
N GLY A 120 -12.33 0.75 -16.00
CA GLY A 120 -11.64 0.39 -14.76
C GLY A 120 -10.12 0.59 -14.76
N HIS A 121 -9.52 1.06 -15.84
CA HIS A 121 -8.09 1.33 -15.93
C HIS A 121 -7.71 2.65 -15.26
N ARG A 122 -6.46 2.75 -14.77
CA ARG A 122 -5.92 3.97 -14.13
C ARG A 122 -6.76 4.43 -12.92
N VAL A 123 -7.33 3.48 -12.18
CA VAL A 123 -8.04 3.76 -10.92
C VAL A 123 -7.03 4.02 -9.81
N THR A 124 -7.18 5.15 -9.13
CA THR A 124 -6.50 5.42 -7.85
C THR A 124 -7.47 5.14 -6.71
N LEU A 125 -7.10 4.28 -5.76
CA LEU A 125 -7.87 3.96 -4.56
C LEU A 125 -7.02 4.17 -3.32
N ARG A 126 -7.48 4.99 -2.36
CA ARG A 126 -6.65 5.35 -1.21
C ARG A 126 -7.35 5.75 0.09
N ASN A 127 -6.55 5.82 1.17
CA ASN A 127 -6.85 6.48 2.45
C ASN A 127 -8.10 5.96 3.18
N GLY A 128 -8.14 4.71 3.64
CA GLY A 128 -9.28 4.23 4.45
C GLY A 128 -9.22 2.75 4.73
N SER A 129 -10.39 2.13 4.94
CA SER A 129 -10.47 0.67 5.12
C SER A 129 -11.53 0.01 4.25
N ILE A 130 -11.23 -1.21 3.80
CA ILE A 130 -12.17 -2.06 3.07
C ILE A 130 -12.13 -3.44 3.70
N GLN A 131 -13.25 -3.87 4.25
CA GLN A 131 -13.26 -5.01 5.19
C GLN A 131 -14.48 -5.91 5.05
N ARG A 132 -14.31 -7.19 5.43
CA ARG A 132 -15.41 -8.14 5.67
C ARG A 132 -16.23 -8.47 4.42
N PHE A 133 -15.56 -8.61 3.27
CA PHE A 133 -16.16 -9.04 2.01
C PHE A 133 -15.94 -10.53 1.77
N ALA A 134 -16.91 -11.23 1.19
CA ALA A 134 -16.83 -12.68 0.98
C ALA A 134 -16.09 -13.06 -0.32
N GLY A 135 -15.94 -12.10 -1.24
CA GLY A 135 -15.01 -12.14 -2.38
C GLY A 135 -13.74 -11.32 -2.12
N HIS A 136 -13.29 -10.55 -3.12
CA HIS A 136 -12.13 -9.67 -2.99
C HIS A 136 -12.47 -8.41 -2.19
N CYS A 137 -11.56 -7.91 -1.35
CA CYS A 137 -11.78 -6.56 -0.80
C CYS A 137 -11.55 -5.48 -1.86
N VAL A 138 -10.46 -5.58 -2.63
CA VAL A 138 -10.13 -4.71 -3.77
C VAL A 138 -9.80 -5.57 -4.97
N ALA A 139 -10.47 -5.35 -6.10
CA ALA A 139 -10.15 -5.95 -7.39
C ALA A 139 -10.20 -4.84 -8.47
N LEU A 140 -9.05 -4.51 -9.05
CA LEU A 140 -8.89 -3.43 -10.03
C LEU A 140 -8.20 -3.93 -11.31
N GLU A 141 -8.45 -3.25 -12.43
CA GLU A 141 -7.84 -3.52 -13.73
C GLU A 141 -6.43 -2.90 -13.84
N SER A 142 -5.85 -2.87 -15.04
CA SER A 142 -4.47 -2.45 -15.28
C SER A 142 -4.21 -0.96 -14.95
N LEU A 143 -2.96 -0.64 -14.63
CA LEU A 143 -2.47 0.70 -14.25
C LEU A 143 -3.12 1.27 -12.96
N ALA A 144 -3.63 0.42 -12.07
CA ALA A 144 -4.22 0.83 -10.81
C ALA A 144 -3.17 1.38 -9.82
N HIS A 145 -3.58 2.25 -8.91
CA HIS A 145 -2.74 2.79 -7.84
C HIS A 145 -3.47 2.64 -6.50
N VAL A 146 -2.96 1.78 -5.62
CA VAL A 146 -3.59 1.44 -4.34
C VAL A 146 -2.67 1.83 -3.19
N GLU A 147 -3.06 2.83 -2.39
CA GLU A 147 -2.21 3.37 -1.31
C GLU A 147 -2.93 3.66 0.01
N GLY A 148 -2.27 3.40 1.14
CA GLY A 148 -2.76 3.82 2.45
C GLY A 148 -4.07 3.15 2.89
N LEU A 149 -4.31 1.90 2.47
CA LEU A 149 -5.49 1.13 2.87
C LEU A 149 -5.22 0.18 4.03
N LEU A 150 -6.22 0.04 4.91
CA LEU A 150 -6.38 -1.10 5.80
C LEU A 150 -7.38 -2.08 5.18
N VAL A 151 -6.88 -3.19 4.64
CA VAL A 151 -7.68 -4.23 3.99
C VAL A 151 -7.77 -5.45 4.90
N SER A 152 -8.98 -5.97 5.17
CA SER A 152 -9.09 -7.11 6.09
C SER A 152 -10.36 -7.96 6.02
N GLU A 153 -10.25 -9.20 6.49
CA GLU A 153 -11.36 -10.17 6.52
C GLU A 153 -11.97 -10.37 5.12
N CYS A 154 -11.14 -10.67 4.13
CA CYS A 154 -11.55 -10.86 2.74
C CYS A 154 -11.65 -12.36 2.43
N GLY A 155 -12.78 -12.83 1.91
CA GLY A 155 -13.03 -14.25 1.64
C GLY A 155 -12.19 -14.82 0.50
N ASP A 156 -11.80 -13.98 -0.46
CA ASP A 156 -10.80 -14.28 -1.50
C ASP A 156 -9.52 -13.45 -1.18
N ARG A 157 -9.06 -12.62 -2.11
CA ARG A 157 -7.88 -11.74 -1.95
C ARG A 157 -8.16 -10.44 -1.21
N GLY A 158 -7.10 -9.90 -0.62
CA GLY A 158 -7.09 -8.53 -0.10
C GLY A 158 -7.12 -7.50 -1.25
N ILE A 159 -6.03 -7.44 -2.01
CA ILE A 159 -5.83 -6.53 -3.14
C ILE A 159 -5.45 -7.34 -4.37
N ASP A 160 -6.26 -7.29 -5.42
CA ASP A 160 -6.00 -7.88 -6.73
C ASP A 160 -5.93 -6.77 -7.79
N VAL A 161 -4.83 -6.70 -8.56
CA VAL A 161 -4.57 -5.66 -9.57
C VAL A 161 -3.88 -6.26 -10.81
N ASP A 162 -4.06 -5.64 -11.98
CA ASP A 162 -3.44 -6.10 -13.24
C ASP A 162 -2.21 -5.27 -13.69
N GLU A 163 -1.76 -5.47 -14.93
CA GLU A 163 -0.50 -4.98 -15.50
C GLU A 163 -0.20 -3.50 -15.22
N GLY A 164 1.06 -3.19 -14.87
CA GLY A 164 1.56 -1.84 -14.65
C GLY A 164 1.01 -1.12 -13.41
N SER A 165 0.39 -1.84 -12.48
CA SER A 165 -0.21 -1.26 -11.26
C SER A 165 0.81 -1.01 -10.14
N VAL A 166 0.50 -0.08 -9.24
CA VAL A 166 1.31 0.26 -8.06
C VAL A 166 0.52 0.01 -6.78
N VAL A 167 1.02 -0.84 -5.89
CA VAL A 167 0.38 -1.15 -4.59
C VAL A 167 1.36 -0.84 -3.46
N LYS A 168 1.11 0.21 -2.67
CA LYS A 168 2.09 0.67 -1.66
C LYS A 168 1.50 1.17 -0.35
N THR A 169 2.27 1.04 0.74
CA THR A 169 1.90 1.60 2.06
C THR A 169 0.55 1.06 2.56
N ASN A 170 0.18 -0.18 2.21
CA ASN A 170 -1.06 -0.83 2.63
C ASN A 170 -0.82 -1.83 3.77
N ARG A 171 -1.84 -2.03 4.62
CA ARG A 171 -1.88 -3.11 5.60
C ARG A 171 -3.00 -4.08 5.24
N VAL A 172 -2.63 -5.27 4.80
CA VAL A 172 -3.56 -6.34 4.43
C VAL A 172 -3.50 -7.45 5.47
N HIS A 173 -4.63 -7.89 6.01
CA HIS A 173 -4.63 -9.02 6.96
C HIS A 173 -5.90 -9.85 6.99
N ARG A 174 -5.78 -11.14 7.30
CA ARG A 174 -6.88 -12.11 7.28
C ARG A 174 -7.58 -12.17 5.92
N THR A 175 -6.91 -12.79 4.96
CA THR A 175 -7.45 -13.05 3.61
C THR A 175 -7.54 -14.55 3.37
N GLY A 176 -8.60 -14.99 2.71
CA GLY A 176 -8.80 -16.41 2.37
C GLY A 176 -7.70 -16.90 1.42
N ARG A 177 -7.28 -16.03 0.50
CA ARG A 177 -6.21 -16.27 -0.47
C ARG A 177 -5.08 -15.26 -0.30
N GLU A 178 -4.38 -14.90 -1.38
CA GLU A 178 -3.26 -13.95 -1.37
C GLU A 178 -3.69 -12.61 -0.75
N GLY A 179 -2.81 -11.99 0.04
CA GLY A 179 -3.06 -10.65 0.57
C GLY A 179 -2.97 -9.61 -0.54
N ILE A 180 -1.91 -9.70 -1.35
CA ILE A 180 -1.70 -8.85 -2.53
C ILE A 180 -1.37 -9.74 -3.74
N ARG A 181 -2.15 -9.61 -4.81
CA ARG A 181 -1.91 -10.27 -6.09
C ARG A 181 -1.75 -9.22 -7.19
N MET A 182 -0.69 -9.34 -7.98
CA MET A 182 -0.40 -8.43 -9.09
C MET A 182 -0.22 -9.24 -10.38
N HIS A 183 -1.16 -9.11 -11.30
CA HIS A 183 -1.09 -9.71 -12.63
C HIS A 183 -0.21 -8.85 -13.58
N GLY A 184 0.18 -9.46 -14.71
CA GLY A 184 0.94 -8.79 -15.77
C GLY A 184 2.43 -8.52 -15.46
N ARG A 185 3.01 -7.58 -16.23
CA ARG A 185 4.39 -7.10 -16.06
C ARG A 185 4.40 -5.65 -15.56
N GLY A 186 5.56 -5.15 -15.14
CA GLY A 186 5.73 -3.74 -14.81
C GLY A 186 4.92 -3.24 -13.60
N SER A 187 4.27 -4.13 -12.85
CA SER A 187 3.58 -3.80 -11.61
C SER A 187 4.57 -3.72 -10.44
N PHE A 188 4.43 -2.73 -9.55
CA PHE A 188 5.38 -2.43 -8.47
C PHE A 188 4.70 -2.41 -7.09
N TYR A 189 5.41 -2.87 -6.06
CA TYR A 189 4.89 -2.82 -4.69
C TYR A 189 5.94 -2.40 -3.65
N GLY A 190 5.53 -1.65 -2.62
CA GLY A 190 6.45 -1.17 -1.59
C GLY A 190 5.76 -0.76 -0.29
N GLU A 191 6.46 -0.85 0.84
CA GLU A 191 5.94 -0.44 2.17
C GLU A 191 4.66 -1.19 2.62
N ASN A 192 4.33 -2.34 2.02
CA ASN A 192 3.14 -3.09 2.41
C ASN A 192 3.42 -4.05 3.58
N SER A 193 2.47 -4.13 4.51
CA SER A 193 2.44 -5.17 5.55
C SER A 193 1.32 -6.16 5.23
N VAL A 194 1.67 -7.44 5.05
CA VAL A 194 0.70 -8.52 4.85
C VAL A 194 0.84 -9.55 5.96
N SER A 195 -0.27 -9.97 6.57
CA SER A 195 -0.24 -10.97 7.65
C SER A 195 -1.49 -11.83 7.68
N SER A 196 -1.35 -13.12 7.98
CA SER A 196 -2.48 -14.07 8.02
C SER A 196 -3.24 -14.10 6.69
N ALA A 197 -2.50 -14.21 5.59
CA ALA A 197 -3.05 -14.48 4.26
C ALA A 197 -3.19 -16.00 4.05
N ALA A 198 -3.83 -16.40 2.95
CA ALA A 198 -4.05 -17.78 2.55
C ALA A 198 -4.79 -18.67 3.60
N LEU A 199 -5.64 -18.06 4.43
CA LEU A 199 -6.37 -18.75 5.50
C LEU A 199 -7.31 -19.86 5.01
N ALA A 200 -7.73 -19.83 3.74
CA ALA A 200 -8.53 -20.90 3.13
C ALA A 200 -7.70 -22.14 2.72
N GLY A 201 -6.43 -22.22 3.08
CA GLY A 201 -5.63 -23.45 3.03
C GLY A 201 -4.97 -23.76 1.68
N GLY A 202 -4.84 -22.79 0.78
CA GLY A 202 -4.33 -23.00 -0.58
C GLY A 202 -2.82 -23.26 -0.74
N GLY A 203 -2.02 -23.06 0.32
CA GLY A 203 -0.55 -22.98 0.19
C GLY A 203 -0.09 -21.76 -0.62
N GLU A 204 -0.96 -20.77 -0.74
CA GLU A 204 -0.76 -19.54 -1.50
C GLU A 204 0.13 -18.57 -0.73
N ARG A 205 0.80 -17.68 -1.47
CA ARG A 205 1.70 -16.68 -0.91
C ARG A 205 0.90 -15.47 -0.42
N ALA A 206 1.34 -14.84 0.67
CA ALA A 206 0.80 -13.57 1.13
C ALA A 206 0.93 -12.48 0.06
N LEU A 207 1.96 -12.55 -0.79
CA LEU A 207 2.07 -11.75 -2.01
C LEU A 207 2.49 -12.57 -3.23
N GLU A 208 1.79 -12.39 -4.34
CA GLU A 208 2.13 -12.94 -5.66
C GLU A 208 2.26 -11.84 -6.73
N GLY A 209 3.34 -11.90 -7.51
CA GLY A 209 3.56 -11.03 -8.67
C GLY A 209 4.27 -9.70 -8.35
N GLY A 210 4.36 -8.84 -9.36
CA GLY A 210 4.99 -7.52 -9.29
C GLY A 210 6.50 -7.52 -9.01
N SER A 211 7.05 -6.32 -8.80
CA SER A 211 8.44 -6.09 -8.38
C SER A 211 8.48 -5.24 -7.11
N ALA A 212 9.20 -5.73 -6.09
CA ALA A 212 9.38 -4.99 -4.84
C ALA A 212 10.23 -3.73 -5.08
N THR A 213 9.82 -2.61 -4.50
CA THR A 213 10.56 -1.34 -4.55
C THR A 213 11.29 -1.06 -3.23
N SER A 214 10.63 -1.24 -2.07
CA SER A 214 11.25 -1.31 -0.74
C SER A 214 10.23 -1.69 0.33
N GLY A 215 10.66 -1.89 1.58
CA GLY A 215 9.79 -1.73 2.77
C GLY A 215 8.69 -2.77 3.04
N ASN A 216 8.57 -3.84 2.25
CA ASN A 216 7.52 -4.84 2.46
C ASN A 216 7.82 -5.81 3.62
N ALA A 217 6.80 -6.23 4.35
CA ALA A 217 6.89 -7.15 5.49
C ALA A 217 5.73 -8.15 5.48
N CYS A 218 6.04 -9.45 5.37
CA CYS A 218 5.04 -10.52 5.23
C CYS A 218 5.42 -11.73 6.09
N ASP A 219 4.44 -12.27 6.82
CA ASP A 219 4.66 -13.26 7.89
C ASP A 219 5.04 -14.66 7.36
N ASP A 220 4.61 -15.01 6.16
CA ASP A 220 5.02 -16.20 5.42
C ASP A 220 6.35 -16.06 4.65
N GLN A 221 7.04 -14.92 4.79
CA GLN A 221 8.27 -14.58 4.06
C GLN A 221 8.13 -14.55 2.52
N SER A 222 6.90 -14.51 1.99
CA SER A 222 6.66 -14.66 0.55
C SER A 222 6.92 -13.40 -0.26
N CYS A 223 6.60 -12.23 0.30
CA CYS A 223 7.03 -10.96 -0.24
C CYS A 223 8.54 -11.01 -0.41
N THR A 224 9.07 -10.48 -1.52
CA THR A 224 10.51 -10.17 -1.53
C THR A 224 10.74 -9.32 -0.28
N PRO A 225 11.63 -9.75 0.64
CA PRO A 225 11.86 -8.97 1.85
C PRO A 225 12.18 -7.52 1.48
N ARG A 226 12.16 -6.59 2.44
CA ARG A 226 13.15 -5.49 2.36
C ARG A 226 14.44 -6.14 1.85
N GLY A 227 15.02 -5.71 0.72
CA GLY A 227 16.40 -6.11 0.41
C GLY A 227 17.19 -5.68 1.64
N GLU A 228 17.60 -6.65 2.47
CA GLU A 228 17.57 -6.47 3.93
C GLU A 228 18.59 -5.42 4.35
N ARG A 229 18.13 -4.15 4.46
CA ARG A 229 18.95 -2.95 4.27
C ARG A 229 20.29 -3.14 4.95
N ARG A 230 21.30 -3.41 4.12
CA ARG A 230 22.55 -3.93 4.61
C ARG A 230 23.19 -2.87 5.48
N PHE A 231 23.75 -3.29 6.59
CA PHE A 231 24.51 -2.39 7.45
C PHE A 231 25.84 -3.03 7.80
N TYR A 232 26.85 -2.20 8.03
CA TYR A 232 28.15 -2.68 8.44
C TYR A 232 28.89 -1.65 9.30
N LEU A 233 29.86 -2.11 10.07
CA LEU A 233 30.81 -1.27 10.78
C LEU A 233 32.09 -1.20 9.94
N THR A 234 32.63 -0.02 9.60
CA THR A 234 33.83 0.07 8.75
C THR A 234 35.03 -0.65 9.36
N ARG A 235 35.85 -1.30 8.53
CA ARG A 235 37.12 -1.92 8.98
C ARG A 235 38.21 -0.89 9.28
N THR A 236 38.10 0.30 8.68
CA THR A 236 39.00 1.44 8.88
C THR A 236 38.46 2.37 9.97
N LEU A 237 39.38 3.08 10.64
CA LEU A 237 39.06 4.08 11.66
C LEU A 237 39.11 5.48 11.05
N HIS A 238 38.16 6.32 11.43
CA HIS A 238 37.94 7.67 10.91
C HIS A 238 37.77 8.66 12.06
N THR A 239 38.23 9.89 11.88
CA THR A 239 37.89 11.01 12.78
C THR A 239 36.52 11.59 12.45
N GLY A 240 35.99 12.45 13.31
CA GLY A 240 34.65 13.05 13.18
C GLY A 240 34.41 13.71 11.81
N GLY A 241 35.35 14.53 11.34
CA GLY A 241 35.29 15.20 10.03
C GLY A 241 35.48 14.28 8.81
N GLN A 242 35.77 12.99 9.03
CA GLN A 242 35.88 11.97 7.98
C GLN A 242 34.69 10.99 7.98
N ALA A 243 33.91 10.94 9.08
CA ALA A 243 32.92 9.88 9.30
C ALA A 243 31.79 9.87 8.25
N SER A 244 31.37 11.04 7.77
CA SER A 244 30.33 11.16 6.73
C SER A 244 30.73 10.61 5.36
N GLN A 245 32.03 10.41 5.11
CA GLN A 245 32.61 9.93 3.84
C GLN A 245 33.19 8.51 3.95
N ALA A 246 33.02 7.84 5.09
CA ALA A 246 33.65 6.55 5.39
C ALA A 246 32.95 5.32 4.76
N CYS A 247 31.75 5.51 4.20
CA CYS A 247 30.92 4.43 3.67
C CYS A 247 31.15 4.17 2.17
N ASP A 248 30.96 2.92 1.76
CA ASP A 248 31.04 2.48 0.37
C ASP A 248 29.92 3.11 -0.47
N PRO A 249 30.09 3.26 -1.80
CA PRO A 249 29.01 3.70 -2.68
C PRO A 249 27.73 2.86 -2.54
N GLY A 250 26.58 3.54 -2.37
CA GLY A 250 25.28 2.92 -2.07
C GLY A 250 25.01 2.72 -0.57
N PHE A 251 25.89 3.24 0.29
CA PHE A 251 25.72 3.28 1.73
C PHE A 251 26.02 4.70 2.26
N HIS A 252 25.36 5.07 3.35
CA HIS A 252 25.62 6.30 4.08
C HIS A 252 25.86 6.04 5.57
N MET A 253 26.45 7.03 6.27
CA MET A 253 26.67 6.98 7.71
C MET A 253 25.35 6.89 8.47
N ALA A 254 25.04 5.74 9.08
CA ALA A 254 23.77 5.46 9.71
C ALA A 254 23.46 6.40 10.90
N ALA A 255 22.19 6.72 11.10
CA ALA A 255 21.69 7.29 12.35
C ALA A 255 21.40 6.20 13.40
N VAL A 256 21.48 6.57 14.68
CA VAL A 256 21.13 5.67 15.80
C VAL A 256 19.68 5.14 15.67
N THR A 257 18.75 5.98 15.17
CA THR A 257 17.35 5.62 14.88
C THR A 257 17.16 4.71 13.67
N GLU A 258 18.18 4.55 12.84
CA GLU A 258 18.15 3.56 11.77
C GLU A 258 18.68 2.22 12.31
N LEU A 259 19.74 2.27 13.11
CA LEU A 259 20.31 1.09 13.77
C LEU A 259 19.36 0.47 14.82
N SER A 260 18.32 1.18 15.28
CA SER A 260 17.30 0.61 16.20
C SER A 260 16.45 -0.52 15.63
N ASP A 261 16.46 -0.71 14.31
CA ASP A 261 15.78 -1.82 13.62
C ASP A 261 16.78 -2.86 13.09
N TYR A 262 17.92 -3.06 13.78
CA TYR A 262 18.99 -3.97 13.32
C TYR A 262 18.53 -5.44 13.19
N GLY A 263 17.47 -5.85 13.89
CA GLY A 263 16.91 -7.20 13.79
C GLY A 263 16.13 -7.47 12.49
N GLN A 264 15.90 -6.44 11.67
CA GLN A 264 15.22 -6.51 10.37
C GLN A 264 16.19 -6.16 9.22
N ARG A 265 17.49 -6.43 9.41
CA ARG A 265 18.59 -6.01 8.54
C ARG A 265 19.72 -7.04 8.53
N VAL A 266 20.41 -7.17 7.40
CA VAL A 266 21.58 -8.05 7.28
C VAL A 266 22.87 -7.27 7.56
N TYR A 267 23.73 -7.85 8.41
CA TYR A 267 25.07 -7.34 8.58
C TYR A 267 25.95 -7.78 7.40
N ASP A 268 26.48 -6.82 6.62
CA ASP A 268 27.30 -7.13 5.45
C ASP A 268 28.73 -7.52 5.88
N LEU A 269 28.93 -8.80 6.17
CA LEU A 269 30.22 -9.37 6.52
C LEU A 269 31.32 -9.09 5.48
N SER A 270 30.98 -8.93 4.19
CA SER A 270 31.99 -8.74 3.13
C SER A 270 32.70 -7.38 3.27
N ARG A 271 31.98 -6.38 3.78
CA ARG A 271 32.46 -5.00 4.05
C ARG A 271 32.84 -4.79 5.52
N GLY A 272 32.03 -5.36 6.42
CA GLY A 272 32.05 -5.07 7.84
C GLY A 272 33.29 -5.55 8.57
N TYR A 273 33.57 -4.87 9.68
CA TYR A 273 34.43 -5.36 10.75
C TYR A 273 33.88 -6.68 11.28
N GLN A 274 34.76 -7.65 11.53
CA GLN A 274 34.41 -8.98 12.03
C GLN A 274 35.24 -9.28 13.27
N LEU A 275 34.57 -9.80 14.30
CA LEU A 275 35.19 -10.47 15.43
C LEU A 275 35.07 -12.00 15.24
N PRO A 276 35.90 -12.82 15.93
CA PRO A 276 35.82 -14.28 15.85
C PRO A 276 34.45 -14.89 16.18
N ASP A 277 33.61 -14.15 16.91
CA ASP A 277 32.26 -14.55 17.34
C ASP A 277 31.12 -13.94 16.51
N SER A 278 31.40 -13.09 15.51
CA SER A 278 30.37 -12.32 14.79
C SER A 278 29.37 -13.20 14.02
N GLY A 279 29.77 -14.40 13.59
CA GLY A 279 28.89 -15.34 12.88
C GLY A 279 28.27 -14.69 11.64
N SER A 280 26.93 -14.59 11.62
CA SER A 280 26.16 -13.88 10.56
C SER A 280 25.71 -12.46 10.97
N GLY A 281 26.09 -11.99 12.15
CA GLY A 281 25.63 -10.74 12.75
C GLY A 281 26.71 -9.65 12.84
N ALA A 282 26.29 -8.49 13.35
CA ALA A 282 27.20 -7.40 13.70
C ALA A 282 28.12 -7.79 14.87
N PRO A 283 29.35 -7.24 14.96
CA PRO A 283 30.24 -7.46 16.10
C PRO A 283 29.57 -6.98 17.38
N VAL A 284 29.56 -7.84 18.42
CA VAL A 284 28.90 -7.57 19.70
C VAL A 284 29.91 -7.29 20.81
N GLY A 285 29.53 -6.44 21.76
CA GLY A 285 30.28 -6.21 23.00
C GLY A 285 30.78 -4.78 23.20
N SER A 286 31.24 -4.49 24.42
CA SER A 286 31.86 -3.20 24.81
C SER A 286 33.37 -3.15 24.55
N ILE A 287 33.93 -4.18 23.93
CA ILE A 287 35.33 -4.22 23.50
C ILE A 287 35.60 -3.14 22.46
N SER A 288 36.80 -2.54 22.55
CA SER A 288 37.25 -1.28 21.94
C SER A 288 37.40 -1.28 20.40
N GLY A 289 36.59 -2.06 19.70
CA GLY A 289 36.47 -2.09 18.24
C GLY A 289 35.05 -2.34 17.71
N ALA A 290 34.08 -2.74 18.55
CA ALA A 290 32.70 -3.06 18.13
C ALA A 290 31.73 -1.85 18.18
N ALA A 291 32.28 -0.64 18.33
CA ALA A 291 31.53 0.59 18.57
C ALA A 291 31.96 1.67 17.55
N GLY A 292 31.00 2.32 16.90
CA GLY A 292 31.27 3.21 15.77
C GLY A 292 30.49 4.52 15.80
N TRP A 293 31.00 5.50 15.05
CA TRP A 293 30.32 6.78 14.82
C TRP A 293 28.96 6.54 14.14
N ALA A 294 27.93 7.22 14.62
CA ALA A 294 26.58 7.20 14.05
C ALA A 294 25.90 8.56 14.26
N ARG A 295 25.02 8.96 13.33
CA ARG A 295 24.30 10.24 13.44
C ARG A 295 23.33 10.21 14.62
N SER A 296 23.28 11.28 15.41
CA SER A 296 22.46 11.34 16.64
C SER A 296 20.93 11.29 16.42
N GLY A 297 20.46 11.63 15.22
CA GLY A 297 19.03 11.73 14.88
C GLY A 297 18.30 12.93 15.51
N LYS A 298 18.98 13.79 16.27
CA LYS A 298 18.41 14.99 16.91
C LYS A 298 18.90 16.26 16.22
N SER A 299 18.03 17.26 16.05
CA SER A 299 18.44 18.56 15.51
C SER A 299 19.39 19.26 16.48
N LEU A 300 20.57 19.64 15.99
CA LEU A 300 21.68 20.16 16.79
C LEU A 300 21.41 21.61 17.23
N SER A 301 20.73 21.81 18.36
CA SER A 301 20.59 23.12 19.02
C SER A 301 21.65 23.41 20.09
N ALA A 302 22.50 22.42 20.40
CA ALA A 302 23.66 22.57 21.29
C ALA A 302 24.95 22.54 20.46
N ALA A 303 25.70 23.65 20.47
CA ALA A 303 26.99 23.74 19.81
C ALA A 303 27.97 22.67 20.34
N GLY A 304 28.77 22.10 19.43
CA GLY A 304 29.81 21.10 19.77
C GLY A 304 29.36 19.62 19.79
N TRP A 305 28.14 19.32 19.34
CA TRP A 305 27.63 17.96 19.17
C TRP A 305 27.67 17.50 17.71
N SER A 306 27.85 16.19 17.49
CA SER A 306 27.97 15.56 16.16
C SER A 306 29.08 16.17 15.28
N CYS A 307 30.21 16.56 15.88
CA CYS A 307 31.41 16.98 15.14
C CYS A 307 31.17 18.09 14.09
N ASP A 308 30.38 19.11 14.48
CA ASP A 308 29.92 20.21 13.61
C ASP A 308 29.27 19.71 12.31
N GLY A 309 28.35 18.76 12.43
CA GLY A 309 27.74 18.09 11.28
C GLY A 309 28.65 17.08 10.58
N TRP A 310 29.58 16.47 11.31
CA TRP A 310 30.61 15.54 10.82
C TRP A 310 31.57 16.17 9.81
N THR A 311 31.99 17.40 10.10
CA THR A 311 33.00 18.16 9.34
C THR A 311 34.23 18.54 10.17
N ASP A 312 34.14 18.51 11.50
CA ASP A 312 35.25 18.82 12.42
C ASP A 312 35.89 17.55 13.01
N SER A 313 37.23 17.54 13.09
CA SER A 313 38.05 16.51 13.74
C SER A 313 38.81 17.04 14.97
N SER A 314 38.45 18.23 15.46
CA SER A 314 39.01 18.80 16.68
C SER A 314 38.69 17.95 17.90
N SER A 315 39.65 17.82 18.82
CA SER A 315 39.43 17.14 20.08
C SER A 315 38.48 17.88 21.04
N SER A 316 38.18 19.16 20.78
CA SER A 316 37.25 19.98 21.55
C SER A 316 35.77 19.73 21.23
N MET A 317 35.46 19.07 20.11
CA MET A 317 34.10 18.70 19.72
C MET A 317 33.79 17.26 20.11
N THR A 318 32.50 16.92 20.24
CA THR A 318 32.07 15.53 20.48
C THR A 318 31.12 15.00 19.40
N GLY A 319 31.30 13.74 19.03
CA GLY A 319 30.48 12.98 18.09
C GLY A 319 29.64 11.93 18.81
N THR A 320 28.51 11.51 18.21
CA THR A 320 27.69 10.41 18.73
C THR A 320 28.28 9.06 18.32
N TRP A 321 28.46 8.19 19.30
CA TRP A 321 29.14 6.90 19.19
C TRP A 321 28.23 5.80 19.74
N THR A 322 28.08 4.66 19.06
CA THR A 322 27.15 3.60 19.52
C THR A 322 27.64 2.18 19.22
N THR A 323 27.14 1.23 19.98
CA THR A 323 27.23 -0.23 19.75
C THR A 323 25.89 -0.80 19.29
N VAL A 324 25.95 -1.94 18.60
CA VAL A 324 24.81 -2.84 18.33
C VAL A 324 25.06 -4.12 19.15
N PRO A 325 24.05 -4.82 19.71
CA PRO A 325 22.61 -4.54 19.68
C PRO A 325 22.12 -3.52 20.71
N ALA A 326 22.91 -3.22 21.74
CA ALA A 326 22.42 -2.51 22.93
C ALA A 326 22.04 -1.04 22.70
N LEU A 327 22.56 -0.41 21.63
CA LEU A 327 22.29 0.99 21.26
C LEU A 327 22.35 1.94 22.44
N ASN A 328 23.48 1.89 23.14
CA ASN A 328 23.86 2.89 24.14
C ASN A 328 24.64 4.01 23.42
N PRO A 329 23.99 5.12 22.99
CA PRO A 329 24.69 6.25 22.40
C PRO A 329 25.56 6.93 23.46
N GLY A 330 26.87 6.72 23.34
CA GLY A 330 27.88 7.52 24.03
C GLY A 330 28.22 8.78 23.23
N SER A 331 29.15 9.55 23.80
CA SER A 331 29.88 10.58 23.07
C SER A 331 31.36 10.29 23.11
N ASN A 332 32.09 10.67 22.07
CA ASN A 332 33.54 10.60 22.03
C ASN A 332 34.09 11.84 21.32
N SER A 333 35.36 12.17 21.56
CA SER A 333 36.03 13.34 21.00
C SER A 333 36.19 13.20 19.48
N CYS A 334 35.90 14.24 18.70
CA CYS A 334 35.91 14.14 17.23
C CYS A 334 37.31 13.89 16.64
N GLY A 335 38.38 14.19 17.38
CA GLY A 335 39.75 13.80 17.02
C GLY A 335 40.08 12.32 17.28
N HIS A 336 39.19 11.55 17.92
CA HIS A 336 39.41 10.14 18.19
C HIS A 336 39.11 9.29 16.94
N PRO A 337 40.04 8.43 16.47
CA PRO A 337 39.74 7.49 15.39
C PRO A 337 38.76 6.41 15.84
N SER A 338 37.66 6.23 15.12
CA SER A 338 36.70 5.14 15.35
C SER A 338 36.10 4.65 14.04
N ALA A 339 35.62 3.41 14.02
CA ALA A 339 34.87 2.89 12.89
C ALA A 339 33.54 3.65 12.72
N VAL A 340 32.90 3.52 11.57
CA VAL A 340 31.63 4.19 11.23
C VAL A 340 30.56 3.15 10.97
N TRP A 341 29.37 3.35 11.51
CA TRP A 341 28.21 2.54 11.11
C TRP A 341 27.69 3.04 9.78
N CYS A 342 27.68 2.17 8.78
CA CYS A 342 27.16 2.42 7.43
C CYS A 342 25.87 1.62 7.22
N ILE A 343 24.91 2.19 6.50
CA ILE A 343 23.65 1.56 6.11
C ILE A 343 23.38 1.84 4.63
N GLU A 344 22.88 0.83 3.93
CA GLU A 344 22.39 0.89 2.55
C GLU A 344 21.26 1.92 2.40
N ASP A 345 21.30 2.65 1.28
CA ASP A 345 20.43 3.81 0.98
C ASP A 345 18.92 3.50 0.86
#